data_AF-A0A8S2I6Y4-F1
#
_entry.id   AF-A0A8S2I6Y4-F1
#
_cell.length_a   1.000
_cell.length_b   1.000
_cell.length_c   1.000
_cell.angle_alpha   90.00
_cell.angle_beta   90.00
_cell.angle_gamma   90.00
#
_symmetry.space_group_name_H-M   'P 1'
#
loop_
_entity.id
_entity.type
_entity.pdbx_description
1 polymer ?
#
loop_
_entity_poly.entity_id
_entity_poly.type
_entity_poly.pdbx_seq_one_letter_code
_entity_poly.pdbx_strand_id
1 'polypeptide(L)'
;MDWYSGECVGSQSSLHDTMTNYSSLQEEEDMEQKELNNSSPSSLSSTFGSFILLFHDSLRNFLNRQSIIVSKPHFIEKKIIQNRQWAIEFTRSGGLNALLGYINRTTAKRLTLIDVILLNEALQCLRKLMNIIEIFEHIANNNQYINGIVKTLTIPSPEIRMRVFELLTALCVYSHEGYDLVLKALRDFETEYSNVFAVITEQLKYTEVAKHKWSALALINNILSCTDFIDKRLHYRNILLADGFLSTLERARRYDDIDLNFQIDIFLEKKQYGEEEYLKQFDQNDLLAIGRAIEFQLRTDSNEKAMYLTAMQLLHATFTSCTSDE
;
A
#
# COMPACT_ATOMS: atom_id res chain seq x y z
N MET A 1 -6.15 -11.39 -13.30
CA MET A 1 -5.69 -9.98 -13.30
C MET A 1 -4.22 -9.98 -12.92
N ASP A 2 -3.35 -10.00 -13.93
CA ASP A 2 -1.92 -9.78 -13.76
C ASP A 2 -1.68 -8.27 -13.75
N TRP A 3 -1.35 -7.75 -12.58
CA TRP A 3 -1.19 -6.32 -12.34
C TRP A 3 0.26 -5.90 -12.57
N TYR A 4 0.75 -5.87 -13.81
CA TYR A 4 1.93 -5.07 -14.22
C TYR A 4 2.08 -5.11 -15.74
N SER A 5 1.47 -4.17 -16.47
CA SER A 5 1.98 -3.66 -17.76
C SER A 5 1.12 -2.50 -18.29
N GLY A 6 1.61 -1.28 -18.13
CA GLY A 6 1.59 -0.28 -19.20
C GLY A 6 3.04 -0.15 -19.67
N GLU A 7 3.38 0.04 -20.95
CA GLU A 7 2.69 0.83 -21.97
C GLU A 7 2.90 0.30 -23.40
N CYS A 8 2.11 0.87 -24.31
CA CYS A 8 1.95 0.56 -25.73
C CYS A 8 3.20 0.77 -26.61
N VAL A 9 3.47 -0.18 -27.51
CA VAL A 9 3.31 -0.13 -28.99
C VAL A 9 4.34 -1.07 -29.63
N GLY A 10 3.85 -2.08 -30.36
CA GLY A 10 4.57 -2.66 -31.51
C GLY A 10 4.78 -4.18 -31.53
N SER A 11 3.72 -4.96 -31.77
CA SER A 11 3.73 -6.13 -32.69
C SER A 11 2.34 -6.81 -32.71
N GLN A 12 1.63 -6.67 -33.82
CA GLN A 12 0.21 -7.04 -34.01
C GLN A 12 -0.09 -8.55 -34.13
N SER A 13 0.74 -9.46 -33.60
CA SER A 13 0.52 -10.91 -33.79
C SER A 13 0.14 -11.72 -32.55
N SER A 14 -0.08 -11.11 -31.38
CA SER A 14 -0.49 -11.86 -30.16
C SER A 14 -1.87 -11.49 -29.58
N LEU A 15 -2.59 -10.53 -30.17
CA LEU A 15 -3.90 -10.07 -29.67
C LEU A 15 -5.05 -11.06 -29.90
N HIS A 16 -4.93 -11.97 -30.87
CA HIS A 16 -5.98 -12.96 -31.15
C HIS A 16 -5.96 -14.14 -30.17
N ASP A 17 -4.79 -14.51 -29.65
CA ASP A 17 -4.68 -15.65 -28.71
C ASP A 17 -5.11 -15.27 -27.29
N THR A 18 -4.91 -14.01 -26.89
CA THR A 18 -5.30 -13.51 -25.56
C THR A 18 -6.82 -13.30 -25.44
N MET A 19 -7.52 -12.85 -26.49
CA MET A 19 -9.00 -12.70 -26.46
C MET A 19 -9.75 -14.05 -26.40
N THR A 20 -9.15 -15.11 -26.93
CA THR A 20 -9.74 -16.45 -26.91
C THR A 20 -9.69 -17.07 -25.51
N ASN A 21 -8.62 -16.81 -24.74
CA ASN A 21 -8.47 -17.28 -23.36
C ASN A 21 -9.33 -16.53 -22.33
N TYR A 22 -9.63 -15.24 -22.56
CA TYR A 22 -10.56 -14.49 -21.70
C TYR A 22 -12.01 -14.96 -21.88
N SER A 23 -12.39 -15.33 -23.10
CA SER A 23 -13.73 -15.84 -23.39
C SER A 23 -13.95 -17.24 -22.80
N SER A 24 -12.92 -18.10 -22.81
CA SER A 24 -13.00 -19.44 -22.21
C SER A 24 -13.02 -19.43 -20.67
N LEU A 25 -12.34 -18.48 -20.01
CA LEU A 25 -12.39 -18.32 -18.56
C LEU A 25 -13.75 -17.77 -18.09
N GLN A 26 -14.39 -16.92 -18.89
CA GLN A 26 -15.71 -16.38 -18.61
C GLN A 26 -16.81 -17.43 -18.84
N GLU A 27 -16.63 -18.33 -19.81
CA GLU A 27 -17.49 -19.50 -20.01
C GLU A 27 -17.35 -20.58 -18.91
N GLU A 28 -16.15 -20.77 -18.34
CA GLU A 28 -15.95 -21.66 -17.17
C GLU A 28 -16.58 -21.07 -15.89
N GLU A 29 -16.44 -19.77 -15.63
CA GLU A 29 -17.12 -19.07 -14.53
C GLU A 29 -18.66 -19.13 -14.68
N ASP A 30 -19.19 -18.94 -15.88
CA ASP A 30 -20.63 -19.00 -16.16
C ASP A 30 -21.20 -20.44 -16.05
N MET A 31 -20.40 -21.48 -16.34
CA MET A 31 -20.80 -22.88 -16.14
C MET A 31 -20.82 -23.28 -14.65
N GLU A 32 -19.82 -22.87 -13.86
CA GLU A 32 -19.82 -23.11 -12.41
C GLU A 32 -20.97 -22.36 -11.69
N GLN A 33 -21.29 -21.13 -12.13
CA GLN A 33 -22.45 -20.37 -11.64
C GLN A 33 -23.78 -21.09 -11.95
N LYS A 34 -23.88 -21.77 -13.10
CA LYS A 34 -25.07 -22.53 -13.53
C LYS A 34 -25.25 -23.83 -12.73
N GLU A 35 -24.17 -24.51 -12.38
CA GLU A 35 -24.24 -25.70 -11.52
C GLU A 35 -24.62 -25.34 -10.07
N LEU A 36 -24.16 -24.21 -9.54
CA LEU A 36 -24.57 -23.73 -8.22
C LEU A 36 -26.07 -23.37 -8.17
N ASN A 37 -26.61 -22.74 -9.22
CA ASN A 37 -28.02 -22.35 -9.28
C ASN A 37 -29.00 -23.53 -9.41
N ASN A 38 -28.51 -24.73 -9.76
CA ASN A 38 -29.33 -25.93 -9.91
C ASN A 38 -29.35 -26.84 -8.66
N SER A 39 -28.65 -26.46 -7.58
CA SER A 39 -28.63 -27.21 -6.33
C SER A 39 -29.53 -26.56 -5.27
N SER A 40 -30.43 -27.35 -4.67
CA SER A 40 -31.47 -26.86 -3.76
C SER A 40 -30.87 -26.12 -2.54
N PRO A 41 -31.27 -24.86 -2.28
CA PRO A 41 -30.59 -23.98 -1.32
C PRO A 41 -30.71 -24.39 0.16
N SER A 42 -31.66 -25.28 0.52
CA SER A 42 -32.00 -25.59 1.92
C SER A 42 -31.12 -26.65 2.60
N SER A 43 -30.50 -27.57 1.86
CA SER A 43 -29.67 -28.64 2.44
C SER A 43 -28.18 -28.26 2.55
N LEU A 44 -27.68 -27.45 1.60
CA LEU A 44 -26.33 -26.89 1.65
C LEU A 44 -26.24 -25.82 2.76
N SER A 45 -27.21 -24.91 2.85
CA SER A 45 -27.24 -23.82 3.84
C SER A 45 -27.09 -24.28 5.30
N SER A 46 -27.79 -25.35 5.72
CA SER A 46 -27.79 -25.78 7.13
C SER A 46 -26.51 -26.50 7.54
N THR A 47 -25.95 -27.33 6.66
CA THR A 47 -24.69 -28.06 6.91
C THR A 47 -23.48 -27.13 6.80
N PHE A 48 -23.51 -26.20 5.84
CA PHE A 48 -22.46 -25.20 5.62
C PHE A 48 -22.48 -24.12 6.71
N GLY A 49 -23.66 -23.63 7.11
CA GLY A 49 -23.82 -22.70 8.23
C GLY A 49 -23.37 -23.29 9.57
N SER A 50 -23.69 -24.56 9.84
CA SER A 50 -23.20 -25.26 11.05
C SER A 50 -21.68 -25.40 11.05
N PHE A 51 -21.07 -25.70 9.91
CA PHE A 51 -19.61 -25.77 9.78
C PHE A 51 -18.96 -24.40 9.96
N ILE A 52 -19.54 -23.33 9.41
CA ILE A 52 -19.02 -21.96 9.54
C ILE A 52 -19.13 -21.45 10.97
N LEU A 53 -20.20 -21.76 11.71
CA LEU A 53 -20.32 -21.40 13.13
C LEU A 53 -19.33 -22.18 14.01
N LEU A 54 -19.18 -23.49 13.78
CA LEU A 54 -18.15 -24.29 14.45
C LEU A 54 -16.73 -23.80 14.09
N PHE A 55 -16.54 -23.27 12.89
CA PHE A 55 -15.27 -22.71 12.44
C PHE A 55 -15.02 -21.32 13.03
N HIS A 56 -16.04 -20.46 13.11
CA HIS A 56 -16.01 -19.18 13.80
C HIS A 56 -15.67 -19.40 15.28
N ASP A 57 -16.31 -20.36 15.94
CA ASP A 57 -16.00 -20.72 17.32
C ASP A 57 -14.64 -21.39 17.44
N SER A 58 -14.22 -22.22 16.47
CA SER A 58 -12.85 -22.77 16.45
C SER A 58 -11.81 -21.69 16.24
N LEU A 59 -12.06 -20.65 15.45
CA LEU A 59 -11.15 -19.52 15.24
C LEU A 59 -11.14 -18.60 16.45
N ARG A 60 -12.31 -18.27 17.01
CA ARG A 60 -12.43 -17.52 18.24
C ARG A 60 -11.71 -18.23 19.38
N ASN A 61 -11.88 -19.55 19.52
CA ASN A 61 -11.20 -20.36 20.52
C ASN A 61 -9.70 -20.52 20.24
N PHE A 62 -9.29 -20.63 18.98
CA PHE A 62 -7.89 -20.70 18.55
C PHE A 62 -7.14 -19.37 18.76
N LEU A 63 -7.76 -18.24 18.44
CA LEU A 63 -7.20 -16.90 18.62
C LEU A 63 -7.21 -16.46 20.10
N ASN A 64 -8.04 -17.10 20.95
CA ASN A 64 -8.16 -16.79 22.39
C ASN A 64 -7.41 -17.77 23.33
N ARG A 65 -6.94 -18.94 22.87
CA ARG A 65 -6.13 -19.87 23.68
C ARG A 65 -4.76 -20.11 23.04
N GLN A 66 -3.72 -20.20 23.87
CA GLN A 66 -2.35 -20.65 23.50
C GLN A 66 -2.28 -22.13 23.05
N SER A 67 -3.36 -22.72 22.54
CA SER A 67 -3.39 -24.11 22.08
C SER A 67 -3.01 -24.19 20.60
N ILE A 68 -1.72 -24.49 20.42
CA ILE A 68 -0.99 -24.74 19.19
C ILE A 68 -1.73 -25.73 18.29
N ILE A 69 -2.22 -25.27 17.14
CA ILE A 69 -2.13 -26.03 15.90
C ILE A 69 -1.83 -25.02 14.77
N VAL A 70 -0.55 -24.90 14.43
CA VAL A 70 -0.01 -24.06 13.34
C VAL A 70 -0.66 -24.41 11.97
N SER A 71 -1.39 -25.53 11.87
CA SER A 71 -2.03 -26.01 10.65
C SER A 71 -3.38 -25.38 10.27
N LYS A 72 -3.99 -24.55 11.13
CA LYS A 72 -5.35 -24.03 10.88
C LYS A 72 -5.43 -22.71 10.08
N PRO A 73 -4.50 -21.74 10.20
CA PRO A 73 -4.56 -20.52 9.40
C PRO A 73 -4.30 -20.74 7.90
N HIS A 74 -3.32 -21.58 7.56
CA HIS A 74 -3.08 -22.04 6.18
C HIS A 74 -4.31 -22.71 5.54
N PHE A 75 -5.14 -23.36 6.36
CA PHE A 75 -6.40 -23.95 5.91
C PHE A 75 -7.45 -22.87 5.58
N ILE A 76 -7.51 -21.78 6.33
CA ILE A 76 -8.36 -20.63 6.02
C ILE A 76 -7.93 -20.04 4.67
N GLU A 77 -6.63 -19.79 4.49
CA GLU A 77 -6.10 -19.22 3.25
C GLU A 77 -6.49 -20.09 2.04
N LYS A 78 -6.24 -21.40 2.12
CA LYS A 78 -6.62 -22.35 1.07
C LYS A 78 -8.13 -22.38 0.81
N LYS A 79 -8.95 -22.28 1.87
CA LYS A 79 -10.42 -22.30 1.72
C LYS A 79 -10.97 -21.01 1.12
N ILE A 80 -10.41 -19.85 1.45
CA ILE A 80 -10.77 -18.57 0.81
C ILE A 80 -10.53 -18.66 -0.69
N ILE A 81 -9.36 -19.20 -1.10
CA ILE A 81 -9.00 -19.34 -2.52
C ILE A 81 -9.95 -20.31 -3.24
N GLN A 82 -10.37 -21.38 -2.58
CA GLN A 82 -11.17 -22.44 -3.20
C GLN A 82 -12.67 -22.14 -3.28
N ASN A 83 -13.21 -21.21 -2.47
CA ASN A 83 -14.65 -21.00 -2.42
C ASN A 83 -15.01 -19.56 -2.04
N ARG A 84 -15.34 -18.75 -3.06
CA ARG A 84 -15.78 -17.36 -2.90
C ARG A 84 -17.02 -17.23 -2.01
N GLN A 85 -18.02 -18.10 -2.20
CA GLN A 85 -19.26 -18.06 -1.44
C GLN A 85 -19.03 -18.34 0.05
N TRP A 86 -18.10 -19.24 0.36
CA TRP A 86 -17.66 -19.50 1.72
C TRP A 86 -16.99 -18.27 2.35
N ALA A 87 -16.16 -17.54 1.61
CA ALA A 87 -15.49 -16.33 2.11
C ALA A 87 -16.47 -15.18 2.40
N ILE A 88 -17.49 -15.01 1.55
CA ILE A 88 -18.58 -14.05 1.78
C ILE A 88 -19.36 -14.44 3.04
N GLU A 89 -19.71 -15.72 3.20
CA GLU A 89 -20.46 -16.19 4.37
C GLU A 89 -19.64 -16.16 5.67
N PHE A 90 -18.34 -16.44 5.59
CA PHE A 90 -17.39 -16.24 6.68
C PHE A 90 -17.40 -14.79 7.17
N THR A 91 -17.44 -13.84 6.25
CA THR A 91 -17.52 -12.42 6.56
C THR A 91 -18.86 -12.07 7.22
N ARG A 92 -19.98 -12.53 6.65
CA ARG A 92 -21.34 -12.35 7.22
C ARG A 92 -21.48 -12.95 8.61
N SER A 93 -20.83 -14.08 8.87
CA SER A 93 -20.82 -14.76 10.16
C SER A 93 -19.90 -14.13 11.21
N GLY A 94 -19.32 -12.96 10.94
CA GLY A 94 -18.46 -12.24 11.88
C GLY A 94 -16.99 -12.69 11.90
N GLY A 95 -16.58 -13.57 10.97
CA GLY A 95 -15.21 -14.06 10.87
C GLY A 95 -14.18 -12.94 10.61
N LEU A 96 -14.54 -11.97 9.77
CA LEU A 96 -13.72 -10.79 9.51
C LEU A 96 -13.52 -9.94 10.79
N ASN A 97 -14.59 -9.74 11.57
CA ASN A 97 -14.52 -9.04 12.86
C ASN A 97 -13.62 -9.77 13.86
N ALA A 98 -13.67 -11.09 13.90
CA ALA A 98 -12.79 -11.89 14.75
C ALA A 98 -11.32 -11.76 14.34
N LEU A 99 -11.04 -11.76 13.04
CA LEU A 99 -9.70 -11.61 12.46
C LEU A 99 -9.10 -10.24 12.81
N LEU A 100 -9.85 -9.16 12.54
CA LEU A 100 -9.44 -7.79 12.84
C LEU A 100 -9.36 -7.54 14.34
N GLY A 101 -10.28 -8.11 15.11
CA GLY A 101 -10.22 -8.08 16.57
C GLY A 101 -8.96 -8.76 17.11
N TYR A 102 -8.48 -9.84 16.49
CA TYR A 102 -7.22 -10.46 16.85
C TYR A 102 -6.01 -9.60 16.48
N ILE A 103 -5.98 -9.03 15.27
CA ILE A 103 -4.93 -8.09 14.85
C ILE A 103 -4.81 -6.95 15.87
N ASN A 104 -5.92 -6.30 16.20
CA ASN A 104 -5.95 -5.18 17.15
C ASN A 104 -5.48 -5.57 18.56
N ARG A 105 -5.93 -6.71 19.09
CA ARG A 105 -5.46 -7.20 20.42
C ARG A 105 -3.96 -7.49 20.43
N THR A 106 -3.42 -7.94 19.30
CA THR A 106 -2.01 -8.30 19.17
C THR A 106 -1.13 -7.05 19.18
N THR A 107 -1.57 -5.94 18.58
CA THR A 107 -0.85 -4.65 18.65
C THR A 107 -0.74 -4.04 20.05
N ALA A 108 -1.60 -4.44 21.00
CA ALA A 108 -1.66 -3.85 22.34
C ALA A 108 -0.87 -4.62 23.42
N LYS A 109 -0.19 -5.71 23.05
CA LYS A 109 0.52 -6.59 24.00
C LYS A 109 1.94 -6.90 23.55
N ARG A 110 2.77 -7.39 24.48
CA ARG A 110 4.06 -8.00 24.13
C ARG A 110 3.81 -9.30 23.38
N LEU A 111 4.42 -9.44 22.21
CA LEU A 111 4.22 -10.59 21.33
C LEU A 111 5.09 -11.78 21.72
N THR A 112 4.49 -12.96 21.71
CA THR A 112 5.23 -14.24 21.65
C THR A 112 5.56 -14.58 20.20
N LEU A 113 6.50 -15.52 19.98
CA LEU A 113 6.78 -16.04 18.63
C LEU A 113 5.52 -16.59 17.94
N ILE A 114 4.65 -17.25 18.71
CA ILE A 114 3.38 -17.79 18.21
C ILE A 114 2.47 -16.65 17.77
N ASP A 115 2.36 -15.56 18.54
CA ASP A 115 1.54 -14.42 18.16
C ASP A 115 2.01 -13.79 16.84
N VAL A 116 3.32 -13.70 16.60
CA VAL A 116 3.87 -13.17 15.34
C VAL A 116 3.49 -14.07 14.16
N ILE A 117 3.61 -15.39 14.30
CA ILE A 117 3.22 -16.35 13.26
C ILE A 117 1.72 -16.20 12.96
N LEU A 118 0.88 -16.23 13.98
CA LEU A 118 -0.57 -16.14 13.82
C LEU A 118 -1.01 -14.79 13.25
N LEU A 119 -0.35 -13.70 13.63
CA LEU A 119 -0.61 -12.38 13.07
C LEU A 119 -0.25 -12.32 11.59
N ASN A 120 0.91 -12.89 11.21
CA ASN A 120 1.32 -12.95 9.81
C ASN A 120 0.27 -13.70 8.96
N GLU A 121 -0.20 -14.85 9.45
CA GLU A 121 -1.25 -15.62 8.79
C GLU A 121 -2.58 -14.86 8.73
N ALA A 122 -2.94 -14.14 9.80
CA ALA A 122 -4.16 -13.34 9.82
C ALA A 122 -4.12 -12.21 8.77
N LEU A 123 -2.98 -11.54 8.62
CA LEU A 123 -2.78 -10.52 7.58
C LEU A 123 -2.83 -11.12 6.17
N GLN A 124 -2.31 -12.33 5.97
CA GLN A 124 -2.42 -13.03 4.68
C GLN A 124 -3.86 -13.42 4.36
N CYS A 125 -4.62 -13.94 5.34
CA CYS A 125 -6.05 -14.21 5.17
C CYS A 125 -6.79 -12.92 4.77
N LEU A 126 -6.51 -11.80 5.46
CA LEU A 126 -7.11 -10.51 5.14
C LEU A 126 -6.77 -10.05 3.71
N ARG A 127 -5.52 -10.24 3.27
CA ARG A 127 -5.10 -9.94 1.88
C ARG A 127 -5.94 -10.70 0.86
N LYS A 128 -6.16 -12.00 1.10
CA LYS A 128 -6.98 -12.84 0.20
C LYS A 128 -8.45 -12.44 0.23
N LEU A 129 -8.99 -12.10 1.40
CA LEU A 129 -10.37 -11.62 1.53
C LEU A 129 -10.59 -10.32 0.76
N MET A 130 -9.63 -9.39 0.80
CA MET A 130 -9.73 -8.12 0.07
C MET A 130 -9.62 -8.26 -1.46
N ASN A 131 -9.24 -9.43 -1.99
CA ASN A 131 -9.35 -9.70 -3.42
C ASN A 131 -10.81 -9.99 -3.86
N ILE A 132 -11.75 -10.13 -2.92
CA ILE A 132 -13.17 -10.32 -3.18
C ILE A 132 -13.87 -8.96 -3.04
N ILE A 133 -14.41 -8.43 -4.14
CA ILE A 133 -15.00 -7.08 -4.22
C ILE A 133 -16.03 -6.78 -3.13
N GLU A 134 -16.94 -7.70 -2.82
CA GLU A 134 -17.98 -7.49 -1.80
C GLU A 134 -17.38 -7.35 -0.39
N ILE A 135 -16.29 -8.07 -0.12
CA ILE A 135 -15.59 -8.02 1.17
C ILE A 135 -14.70 -6.79 1.23
N PHE A 136 -14.04 -6.44 0.12
CA PHE A 136 -13.29 -5.19 -0.02
C PHE A 136 -14.18 -3.99 0.28
N GLU A 137 -15.33 -3.87 -0.39
CA GLU A 137 -16.27 -2.77 -0.17
C GLU A 137 -16.74 -2.73 1.27
N HIS A 138 -17.01 -3.89 1.88
CA HIS A 138 -17.35 -3.97 3.30
C HIS A 138 -16.22 -3.45 4.20
N ILE A 139 -14.96 -3.74 3.88
CA ILE A 139 -13.79 -3.24 4.63
C ILE A 139 -13.58 -1.73 4.42
N ALA A 140 -13.69 -1.26 3.19
CA ALA A 140 -13.54 0.15 2.83
C ALA A 140 -14.61 1.01 3.52
N ASN A 141 -15.83 0.49 3.69
CA ASN A 141 -16.90 1.19 4.41
C ASN A 141 -16.70 1.29 5.93
N ASN A 142 -15.65 0.67 6.51
CA ASN A 142 -15.39 0.68 7.93
C ASN A 142 -13.95 1.13 8.28
N ASN A 143 -13.79 2.43 8.52
CA ASN A 143 -12.51 3.07 8.87
C ASN A 143 -11.75 2.38 10.02
N GLN A 144 -12.46 1.77 10.99
CA GLN A 144 -11.83 1.13 12.13
C GLN A 144 -10.96 -0.06 11.73
N TYR A 145 -11.30 -0.72 10.61
CA TYR A 145 -10.54 -1.86 10.11
C TYR A 145 -9.18 -1.41 9.55
N ILE A 146 -9.16 -0.35 8.75
CA ILE A 146 -7.91 0.19 8.19
C ILE A 146 -7.01 0.75 9.29
N ASN A 147 -7.58 1.48 10.26
CA ASN A 147 -6.81 1.99 11.40
C ASN A 147 -6.15 0.85 12.20
N GLY A 148 -6.84 -0.27 12.39
CA GLY A 148 -6.28 -1.46 13.03
C GLY A 148 -5.12 -2.10 12.25
N ILE A 149 -5.26 -2.16 10.92
CA ILE A 149 -4.19 -2.65 10.03
C ILE A 149 -2.97 -1.73 10.11
N VAL A 150 -3.15 -0.41 10.00
CA VAL A 150 -2.04 0.55 10.07
C VAL A 150 -1.36 0.53 11.43
N LYS A 151 -2.10 0.42 12.53
CA LYS A 151 -1.54 0.28 13.89
C LYS A 151 -0.58 -0.92 14.03
N THR A 152 -0.73 -1.94 13.18
CA THR A 152 0.16 -3.11 13.15
C THR A 152 1.61 -2.74 12.76
N LEU A 153 1.83 -1.58 12.11
CA LEU A 153 3.17 -1.06 11.80
C LEU A 153 4.03 -0.76 13.03
N THR A 154 3.40 -0.58 14.21
CA THR A 154 4.11 -0.42 15.50
C THR A 154 4.94 -1.65 15.89
N ILE A 155 4.62 -2.82 15.32
CA ILE A 155 5.33 -4.05 15.60
C ILE A 155 6.69 -4.03 14.86
N PRO A 156 7.82 -4.23 15.56
CA PRO A 156 9.15 -4.21 14.96
C PRO A 156 9.50 -5.54 14.28
N SER A 157 8.65 -5.98 13.35
CA SER A 157 8.86 -7.18 12.54
C SER A 157 8.80 -6.82 11.06
N PRO A 158 9.92 -6.93 10.31
CA PRO A 158 9.96 -6.65 8.88
C PRO A 158 8.96 -7.46 8.06
N GLU A 159 8.74 -8.72 8.43
CA GLU A 159 7.77 -9.59 7.74
C GLU A 159 6.35 -9.07 7.94
N ILE A 160 5.97 -8.71 9.16
CA ILE A 160 4.64 -8.15 9.45
C ILE A 160 4.45 -6.81 8.75
N ARG A 161 5.43 -5.91 8.81
CA ARG A 161 5.38 -4.62 8.12
C ARG A 161 5.27 -4.78 6.61
N MET A 162 6.01 -5.72 6.01
CA MET A 162 5.86 -6.07 4.59
C MET A 162 4.41 -6.45 4.27
N ARG A 163 3.77 -7.34 5.07
CA ARG A 163 2.37 -7.72 4.84
C ARG A 163 1.43 -6.52 4.94
N VAL A 164 1.64 -5.65 5.91
CA VAL A 164 0.85 -4.42 6.03
C VAL A 164 1.05 -3.51 4.82
N PHE A 165 2.27 -3.30 4.34
CA PHE A 165 2.53 -2.50 3.14
C PHE A 165 1.90 -3.09 1.87
N GLU A 166 1.96 -4.41 1.70
CA GLU A 166 1.28 -5.12 0.61
C GLU A 166 -0.25 -4.91 0.66
N LEU A 167 -0.84 -4.96 1.85
CA LEU A 167 -2.27 -4.72 2.06
C LEU A 167 -2.66 -3.27 1.74
N LEU A 168 -1.93 -2.29 2.28
CA LEU A 168 -2.21 -0.86 2.07
C LEU A 168 -2.03 -0.48 0.60
N THR A 169 -0.97 -0.97 -0.05
CA THR A 169 -0.76 -0.75 -1.49
C THR A 169 -1.95 -1.28 -2.30
N ALA A 170 -2.43 -2.49 -1.99
CA ALA A 170 -3.58 -3.06 -2.69
C ALA A 170 -4.86 -2.22 -2.51
N LEU A 171 -5.11 -1.71 -1.31
CA LEU A 171 -6.25 -0.84 -1.03
C LEU A 171 -6.21 0.44 -1.85
N CYS A 172 -5.05 1.08 -1.93
CA CYS A 172 -4.89 2.32 -2.69
C CYS A 172 -4.97 2.12 -4.21
N VAL A 173 -4.47 0.99 -4.74
CA VAL A 173 -4.55 0.66 -6.18
C VAL A 173 -6.00 0.38 -6.59
N TYR A 174 -6.78 -0.25 -5.71
CA TYR A 174 -8.11 -0.75 -6.05
C TYR A 174 -9.12 0.36 -6.32
N SER A 175 -9.11 1.44 -5.52
CA SER A 175 -10.08 2.53 -5.61
C SER A 175 -9.52 3.82 -5.02
N HIS A 176 -10.04 4.96 -5.49
CA HIS A 176 -9.70 6.28 -4.93
C HIS A 176 -10.16 6.39 -3.47
N GLU A 177 -11.34 5.83 -3.16
CA GLU A 177 -11.85 5.73 -1.79
C GLU A 177 -10.92 4.92 -0.89
N GLY A 178 -10.39 3.80 -1.39
CA GLY A 178 -9.40 2.98 -0.68
C GLY A 178 -8.13 3.75 -0.37
N TYR A 179 -7.64 4.55 -1.32
CA TYR A 179 -6.49 5.43 -1.11
C TYR A 179 -6.78 6.50 -0.04
N ASP A 180 -7.93 7.18 -0.09
CA ASP A 180 -8.31 8.20 0.89
C ASP A 180 -8.41 7.62 2.31
N LEU A 181 -8.93 6.40 2.43
CA LEU A 181 -8.99 5.66 3.69
C LEU A 181 -7.61 5.34 4.24
N VAL A 182 -6.71 4.83 3.38
CA VAL A 182 -5.33 4.56 3.77
C VAL A 182 -4.64 5.84 4.21
N LEU A 183 -4.71 6.91 3.44
CA LEU A 183 -4.12 8.19 3.82
C LEU A 183 -4.65 8.73 5.14
N LYS A 184 -5.96 8.62 5.38
CA LYS A 184 -6.56 9.01 6.65
C LYS A 184 -6.00 8.18 7.80
N ALA A 185 -5.96 6.86 7.64
CA ALA A 185 -5.43 5.95 8.66
C ALA A 185 -3.93 6.19 8.94
N LEU A 186 -3.15 6.50 7.90
CA LEU A 186 -1.74 6.87 8.05
C LEU A 186 -1.59 8.19 8.81
N ARG A 187 -2.40 9.21 8.53
CA ARG A 187 -2.40 10.46 9.30
C ARG A 187 -2.76 10.22 10.77
N ASP A 188 -3.79 9.44 11.04
CA ASP A 188 -4.18 9.07 12.40
C ASP A 188 -3.01 8.37 13.12
N PHE A 189 -2.33 7.45 12.44
CA PHE A 189 -1.13 6.78 12.96
C PHE A 189 0.01 7.76 13.28
N GLU A 190 0.25 8.75 12.42
CA GLU A 190 1.30 9.75 12.66
C GLU A 190 1.04 10.60 13.91
N THR A 191 -0.23 10.84 14.25
CA THR A 191 -0.58 11.60 15.47
C THR A 191 -0.31 10.83 16.76
N GLU A 192 -0.39 9.51 16.73
CA GLU A 192 -0.31 8.66 17.93
C GLU A 192 1.06 7.96 18.08
N TYR A 193 1.75 7.68 16.97
CA TYR A 193 2.93 6.82 16.98
C TYR A 193 4.17 7.49 16.37
N SER A 194 4.28 7.51 15.05
CA SER A 194 5.49 7.94 14.35
C SER A 194 5.16 8.38 12.94
N ASN A 195 6.02 9.22 12.36
CA ASN A 195 5.94 9.60 10.97
C ASN A 195 5.93 8.33 10.08
N VAL A 196 4.94 8.20 9.19
CA VAL A 196 4.76 6.97 8.42
C VAL A 196 5.91 6.76 7.44
N PHE A 197 6.39 7.83 6.80
CA PHE A 197 7.51 7.76 5.88
C PHE A 197 8.80 7.35 6.58
N ALA A 198 8.98 7.70 7.86
CA ALA A 198 10.09 7.21 8.65
C ALA A 198 10.01 5.68 8.86
N VAL A 199 8.83 5.14 9.20
CA VAL A 199 8.64 3.68 9.37
C VAL A 199 8.88 2.93 8.06
N ILE A 200 8.38 3.46 6.94
CA ILE A 200 8.58 2.84 5.62
C ILE A 200 10.05 2.91 5.20
N THR A 201 10.71 4.07 5.42
CA THR A 201 12.12 4.28 5.08
C THR A 201 13.05 3.46 5.95
N GLU A 202 12.74 3.28 7.24
CA GLU A 202 13.45 2.38 8.15
C GLU A 202 13.49 0.95 7.58
N GLN A 203 12.34 0.43 7.14
CA GLN A 203 12.28 -0.89 6.51
C GLN A 203 13.17 -0.96 5.26
N LEU A 204 13.13 0.06 4.41
CA LEU A 204 13.98 0.12 3.22
C LEU A 204 15.48 0.17 3.56
N LYS A 205 15.85 0.86 4.65
CA LYS A 205 17.24 1.05 5.10
C LYS A 205 17.84 -0.21 5.72
N TYR A 206 17.09 -0.93 6.57
CA TYR A 206 17.67 -1.94 7.47
C TYR A 206 17.32 -3.40 7.17
N THR A 207 16.38 -3.66 6.24
CA THR A 207 16.06 -5.05 5.87
C THR A 207 17.03 -5.58 4.83
N GLU A 208 17.48 -6.83 4.97
CA GLU A 208 18.38 -7.48 4.01
C GLU A 208 17.62 -8.31 2.95
N VAL A 209 16.29 -8.24 2.95
CA VAL A 209 15.43 -9.00 2.04
C VAL A 209 14.87 -8.06 0.99
N ALA A 210 15.21 -8.30 -0.28
CA ALA A 210 14.75 -7.47 -1.41
C ALA A 210 13.23 -7.30 -1.44
N LYS A 211 12.47 -8.36 -1.12
CA LYS A 211 11.01 -8.31 -1.02
C LYS A 211 10.49 -7.33 0.05
N HIS A 212 11.14 -7.25 1.22
CA HIS A 212 10.76 -6.29 2.27
C HIS A 212 11.00 -4.86 1.80
N LYS A 213 12.12 -4.61 1.11
CA LYS A 213 12.44 -3.33 0.46
C LYS A 213 11.44 -2.97 -0.63
N TRP A 214 11.11 -3.93 -1.49
CA TRP A 214 10.14 -3.77 -2.58
C TRP A 214 8.79 -3.32 -2.04
N SER A 215 8.27 -4.01 -1.01
CA SER A 215 6.95 -3.67 -0.44
C SER A 215 6.89 -2.24 0.15
N ALA A 216 7.98 -1.78 0.76
CA ALA A 216 8.09 -0.43 1.30
C ALA A 216 8.08 0.62 0.17
N LEU A 217 8.88 0.38 -0.88
CA LEU A 217 8.96 1.29 -2.02
C LEU A 217 7.67 1.30 -2.85
N ALA A 218 7.02 0.16 -3.00
CA ALA A 218 5.73 0.03 -3.67
C ALA A 218 4.65 0.90 -2.99
N LEU A 219 4.59 0.91 -1.65
CA LEU A 219 3.66 1.76 -0.92
C LEU A 219 3.97 3.25 -1.11
N ILE A 220 5.25 3.65 -1.06
CA ILE A 220 5.66 5.04 -1.34
C ILE A 220 5.24 5.46 -2.75
N ASN A 221 5.60 4.65 -3.75
CA ASN A 221 5.28 4.92 -5.15
C ASN A 221 3.77 5.02 -5.36
N ASN A 222 3.00 4.15 -4.73
CA ASN A 222 1.56 4.18 -4.83
C ASN A 222 0.96 5.43 -4.16
N ILE A 223 1.38 5.79 -2.94
CA ILE A 223 0.93 7.02 -2.27
C ILE A 223 1.20 8.24 -3.14
N LEU A 224 2.41 8.34 -3.71
CA LEU A 224 2.78 9.44 -4.61
C LEU A 224 1.93 9.45 -5.88
N SER A 225 1.62 8.28 -6.44
CA SER A 225 0.85 8.17 -7.69
C SER A 225 -0.62 8.51 -7.51
N CYS A 226 -1.22 8.10 -6.40
CA CYS A 226 -2.62 8.36 -6.09
C CYS A 226 -2.84 9.79 -5.52
N THR A 227 -1.77 10.54 -5.23
CA THR A 227 -1.90 11.93 -4.76
C THR A 227 -2.18 12.86 -5.95
N ASP A 228 -3.39 13.40 -6.03
CA ASP A 228 -3.83 14.24 -7.17
C ASP A 228 -3.08 15.57 -7.27
N PHE A 229 -2.81 16.23 -6.13
CA PHE A 229 -2.17 17.54 -6.09
C PHE A 229 -0.66 17.43 -6.24
N ILE A 230 -0.12 18.06 -7.27
CA ILE A 230 1.31 18.04 -7.58
C ILE A 230 2.18 18.60 -6.45
N ASP A 231 1.74 19.68 -5.79
CA ASP A 231 2.45 20.29 -4.64
C ASP A 231 2.61 19.29 -3.50
N LYS A 232 1.56 18.48 -3.25
CA LYS A 232 1.58 17.44 -2.20
C LYS A 232 2.48 16.29 -2.61
N ARG A 233 2.42 15.84 -3.87
CA ARG A 233 3.33 14.80 -4.41
C ARG A 233 4.78 15.21 -4.20
N LEU A 234 5.12 16.41 -4.64
CA LEU A 234 6.46 16.93 -4.52
C LEU A 234 6.85 17.12 -3.04
N HIS A 235 5.91 17.56 -2.18
CA HIS A 235 6.19 17.76 -0.75
C HIS A 235 6.61 16.46 -0.07
N TYR A 236 5.84 15.38 -0.26
CA TYR A 236 6.19 14.06 0.26
C TYR A 236 7.53 13.56 -0.29
N ARG A 237 7.76 13.77 -1.59
CA ARG A 237 9.00 13.39 -2.24
C ARG A 237 10.21 14.13 -1.66
N ASN A 238 10.10 15.43 -1.44
CA ASN A 238 11.18 16.26 -0.91
C ASN A 238 11.51 15.90 0.53
N ILE A 239 10.51 15.53 1.34
CA ILE A 239 10.72 14.99 2.69
C ILE A 239 11.57 13.71 2.62
N LEU A 240 11.23 12.78 1.72
CA LEU A 240 12.01 11.55 1.53
C LEU A 240 13.45 11.86 1.10
N LEU A 241 13.62 12.71 0.08
CA LEU A 241 14.94 13.06 -0.42
C LEU A 241 15.83 13.69 0.67
N ALA A 242 15.27 14.59 1.47
CA ALA A 242 15.96 15.23 2.59
C ALA A 242 16.41 14.22 3.69
N ASP A 243 15.76 13.07 3.81
CA ASP A 243 16.14 11.97 4.72
C ASP A 243 17.22 11.03 4.14
N GLY A 244 17.87 11.44 3.04
CA GLY A 244 18.91 10.65 2.37
C GLY A 244 18.35 9.42 1.64
N PHE A 245 17.11 9.51 1.12
CA PHE A 245 16.45 8.40 0.46
C PHE A 245 17.17 7.95 -0.82
N LEU A 246 17.84 8.86 -1.55
CA LEU A 246 18.62 8.50 -2.74
C LEU A 246 19.73 7.48 -2.43
N SER A 247 20.54 7.74 -1.42
CA SER A 247 21.59 6.80 -0.98
C SER A 247 21.00 5.49 -0.45
N THR A 248 19.75 5.51 0.03
CA THR A 248 19.03 4.29 0.41
C THR A 248 18.63 3.47 -0.82
N LEU A 249 18.13 4.12 -1.88
CA LEU A 249 17.80 3.46 -3.14
C LEU A 249 19.04 2.91 -3.85
N GLU A 250 20.16 3.63 -3.85
CA GLU A 250 21.44 3.14 -4.40
C GLU A 250 21.93 1.88 -3.69
N ARG A 251 21.79 1.81 -2.36
CA ARG A 251 22.09 0.58 -1.61
C ARG A 251 21.11 -0.53 -1.93
N ALA A 252 19.83 -0.21 -2.11
CA ALA A 252 18.79 -1.18 -2.48
C ALA A 252 19.03 -1.80 -3.88
N ARG A 253 19.59 -1.03 -4.85
CA ARG A 253 19.96 -1.58 -6.17
C ARG A 253 21.01 -2.69 -6.10
N ARG A 254 21.83 -2.74 -5.05
CA ARG A 254 22.89 -3.75 -4.91
C ARG A 254 22.37 -5.17 -4.68
N TYR A 255 21.08 -5.33 -4.39
CA TYR A 255 20.45 -6.64 -4.25
C TYR A 255 20.12 -7.29 -5.61
N ASP A 256 20.26 -6.54 -6.72
CA ASP A 256 20.07 -7.02 -8.09
C ASP A 256 18.73 -7.75 -8.33
N ASP A 257 17.69 -7.29 -7.63
CA ASP A 257 16.33 -7.82 -7.75
C ASP A 257 15.55 -7.01 -8.79
N ILE A 258 14.99 -7.71 -9.79
CA ILE A 258 14.32 -7.11 -10.95
C ILE A 258 13.13 -6.25 -10.52
N ASP A 259 12.28 -6.79 -9.65
CA ASP A 259 11.06 -6.12 -9.21
C ASP A 259 11.39 -4.88 -8.36
N LEU A 260 12.39 -4.99 -7.47
CA LEU A 260 12.86 -3.88 -6.65
C LEU A 260 13.47 -2.78 -7.52
N ASN A 261 14.34 -3.13 -8.47
CA ASN A 261 14.95 -2.17 -9.38
C ASN A 261 13.89 -1.43 -10.20
N PHE A 262 12.88 -2.14 -10.69
CA PHE A 262 11.74 -1.53 -11.37
C PHE A 262 10.99 -0.52 -10.47
N GLN A 263 10.76 -0.83 -9.19
CA GLN A 263 10.17 0.15 -8.26
C GLN A 263 11.08 1.36 -8.01
N ILE A 264 12.40 1.18 -8.01
CA ILE A 264 13.36 2.27 -7.90
C ILE A 264 13.28 3.17 -9.12
N ASP A 265 13.20 2.59 -10.32
CA ASP A 265 13.07 3.33 -11.57
C ASP A 265 11.77 4.14 -11.59
N ILE A 266 10.62 3.54 -11.24
CA ILE A 266 9.34 4.24 -11.09
C ILE A 266 9.47 5.45 -10.17
N PHE A 267 10.11 5.26 -9.01
CA PHE A 267 10.31 6.37 -8.08
C PHE A 267 11.10 7.47 -8.77
N LEU A 268 12.28 7.17 -9.34
CA LEU A 268 13.20 8.16 -9.93
C LEU A 268 12.61 8.88 -11.15
N GLU A 269 11.96 8.18 -12.07
CA GLU A 269 11.36 8.76 -13.28
C GLU A 269 10.21 9.71 -12.95
N LYS A 270 9.34 9.34 -11.99
CA LYS A 270 8.25 10.22 -11.54
C LYS A 270 8.73 11.54 -10.93
N LYS A 271 10.01 11.65 -10.54
CA LYS A 271 10.61 12.94 -10.16
C LYS A 271 10.54 13.92 -11.33
N GLN A 272 11.01 13.47 -12.49
CA GLN A 272 11.24 14.33 -13.65
C GLN A 272 9.91 14.85 -14.19
N TYR A 273 8.92 13.96 -14.33
CA TYR A 273 7.58 14.36 -14.77
C TYR A 273 6.89 15.33 -13.80
N GLY A 274 7.00 15.09 -12.49
CA GLY A 274 6.42 15.99 -11.49
C GLY A 274 7.07 17.37 -11.46
N GLU A 275 8.39 17.46 -11.62
CA GLU A 275 9.09 18.75 -11.69
C GLU A 275 8.71 19.50 -12.97
N GLU A 276 8.65 18.83 -14.12
CA GLU A 276 8.25 19.44 -15.39
C GLU A 276 6.79 19.91 -15.40
N GLU A 277 5.86 19.12 -14.87
CA GLU A 277 4.45 19.47 -14.76
C GLU A 277 4.24 20.65 -13.78
N TYR A 278 4.98 20.67 -12.67
CA TYR A 278 4.94 21.76 -11.70
C TYR A 278 5.44 23.06 -12.32
N LEU A 279 6.58 23.02 -13.02
CA LEU A 279 7.13 24.18 -13.73
C LEU A 279 6.20 24.73 -14.82
N LYS A 280 5.38 23.88 -15.45
CA LYS A 280 4.37 24.31 -16.43
C LYS A 280 3.18 25.04 -15.81
N GLN A 281 2.91 24.87 -14.51
CA GLN A 281 1.84 25.57 -13.79
C GLN A 281 2.26 26.98 -13.33
N PHE A 282 3.55 27.32 -13.39
CA PHE A 282 4.02 28.67 -13.09
C PHE A 282 3.81 29.59 -14.28
N ASP A 283 3.07 30.69 -14.06
CA ASP A 283 3.21 31.85 -14.92
C ASP A 283 4.64 32.38 -14.74
N GLN A 284 5.43 32.33 -15.80
CA GLN A 284 6.83 32.78 -15.81
C GLN A 284 6.97 34.28 -15.48
N ASN A 285 5.85 35.01 -15.38
CA ASN A 285 5.81 36.42 -15.01
C ASN A 285 5.48 36.67 -13.53
N ASP A 286 5.10 35.65 -12.73
CA ASP A 286 4.87 35.79 -11.28
C ASP A 286 6.15 35.46 -10.49
N LEU A 287 6.92 36.51 -10.17
CA LEU A 287 8.16 36.42 -9.41
C LEU A 287 7.97 35.80 -8.02
N LEU A 288 6.80 35.94 -7.40
CA LEU A 288 6.49 35.39 -6.08
C LEU A 288 6.17 33.89 -6.16
N ALA A 289 5.59 33.45 -7.27
CA ALA A 289 5.41 32.04 -7.56
C ALA A 289 6.77 31.37 -7.85
N ILE A 290 7.63 32.00 -8.66
CA ILE A 290 9.01 31.55 -8.92
C ILE A 290 9.81 31.43 -7.62
N GLY A 291 9.75 32.44 -6.74
CA GLY A 291 10.44 32.41 -5.45
C GLY A 291 10.02 31.24 -4.56
N ARG A 292 8.71 30.92 -4.54
CA ARG A 292 8.17 29.77 -3.79
C ARG A 292 8.58 28.43 -4.40
N ALA A 293 8.60 28.31 -5.73
CA ALA A 293 9.06 27.11 -6.42
C ALA A 293 10.52 26.80 -6.13
N ILE A 294 11.37 27.84 -6.16
CA ILE A 294 12.79 27.69 -5.88
C ILE A 294 13.03 27.39 -4.40
N GLU A 295 12.38 28.09 -3.46
CA GLU A 295 12.47 27.77 -2.02
C GLU A 295 12.07 26.32 -1.73
N PHE A 296 11.06 25.83 -2.44
CA PHE A 296 10.57 24.47 -2.33
C PHE A 296 11.55 23.42 -2.88
N GLN A 297 12.20 23.69 -4.04
CA GLN A 297 13.24 22.83 -4.62
C GLN A 297 14.51 22.79 -3.76
N LEU A 298 14.84 23.89 -3.07
CA LEU A 298 16.07 23.97 -2.26
C LEU A 298 15.95 23.36 -0.86
N ARG A 299 14.78 22.85 -0.47
CA ARG A 299 14.64 22.11 0.80
C ARG A 299 15.29 20.73 0.75
N THR A 300 15.68 20.22 -0.42
CA THR A 300 16.20 18.85 -0.58
C THR A 300 17.73 18.74 -0.48
N ASP A 301 18.48 19.84 -0.63
CA ASP A 301 19.95 19.83 -0.53
C ASP A 301 20.46 21.04 0.28
N SER A 302 21.07 20.77 1.43
CA SER A 302 21.58 21.80 2.34
C SER A 302 22.67 22.68 1.73
N ASN A 303 23.43 22.18 0.74
CA ASN A 303 24.48 22.95 0.08
C ASN A 303 23.90 23.89 -0.98
N GLU A 304 22.91 23.42 -1.76
CA GLU A 304 22.24 24.25 -2.76
C GLU A 304 21.42 25.37 -2.10
N LYS A 305 20.78 25.09 -0.96
CA LYS A 305 20.07 26.10 -0.17
C LYS A 305 20.97 27.27 0.26
N ALA A 306 22.20 26.98 0.68
CA ALA A 306 23.16 28.01 1.06
C ALA A 306 23.57 28.86 -0.17
N MET A 307 23.87 28.21 -1.30
CA MET A 307 24.18 28.92 -2.56
C MET A 307 23.03 29.80 -3.04
N TYR A 308 21.79 29.34 -2.96
CA TYR A 308 20.64 30.16 -3.34
C TYR A 308 20.40 31.33 -2.40
N LEU A 309 20.48 31.12 -1.08
CA LEU A 309 20.37 32.21 -0.12
C LEU A 309 21.44 33.29 -0.40
N THR A 310 22.67 32.87 -0.71
CA THR A 310 23.73 33.78 -1.13
C THR A 310 23.40 34.47 -2.46
N ALA A 311 22.90 33.76 -3.47
CA ALA A 311 22.52 34.33 -4.76
C ALA A 311 21.37 35.35 -4.62
N MET A 312 20.36 35.06 -3.79
CA MET A 312 19.25 35.98 -3.50
C MET A 312 19.71 37.21 -2.71
N GLN A 313 20.63 37.05 -1.77
CA GLN A 313 21.24 38.17 -1.05
C GLN A 313 22.04 39.08 -1.99
N LEU A 314 22.79 38.49 -2.94
CA LEU A 314 23.55 39.24 -3.95
C LEU A 314 22.62 39.96 -4.95
N LEU A 315 21.55 39.30 -5.40
CA LEU A 315 20.52 39.92 -6.25
C LEU A 315 19.81 41.07 -5.52
N HIS A 316 19.49 40.91 -4.24
CA HIS A 316 18.89 41.97 -3.44
C HIS A 316 19.85 43.16 -3.28
N ALA A 317 21.12 42.89 -2.94
CA ALA A 317 22.14 43.91 -2.78
C ALA A 317 22.34 44.73 -4.08
N THR A 318 22.44 44.04 -5.23
CA THR A 318 22.57 44.68 -6.55
C THR A 318 21.35 45.51 -6.94
N PHE A 319 20.13 45.03 -6.65
CA PHE A 319 18.92 45.81 -6.87
C PHE A 319 18.86 47.06 -5.99
N THR A 320 19.16 46.92 -4.69
CA THR A 320 19.15 48.05 -3.75
C THR A 320 20.20 49.11 -4.09
N SER A 321 21.38 48.71 -4.61
CA SER A 321 22.39 49.65 -5.08
C SER A 321 21.99 50.39 -6.35
N CYS A 322 21.25 49.74 -7.27
CA CYS A 322 20.78 50.41 -8.48
C CYS A 322 19.63 51.39 -8.21
N THR A 323 18.79 51.14 -7.20
CA THR A 323 17.69 52.05 -6.83
C THR A 323 18.12 53.25 -5.97
N SER A 324 19.37 53.25 -5.47
CA SER A 324 19.93 54.36 -4.71
C SER A 324 20.70 55.39 -5.57
N ASP A 325 20.85 55.11 -6.86
CA ASP A 325 21.56 55.98 -7.84
C ASP A 325 20.59 56.76 -8.77
N GLU A 326 19.27 56.70 -8.53
CA GLU A 326 18.24 57.59 -9.13
C GLU A 326 17.73 58.64 -8.14
#